data_AF-A0A7S1VWU6-F1
#
_entry.id   AF-A0A7S1VWU6-F1
#
_cell.length_a   1.000
_cell.length_b   1.000
_cell.length_c   1.000
_cell.angle_alpha   90.00
_cell.angle_beta   90.00
_cell.angle_gamma   90.00
#
_symmetry.space_group_name_H-M   'P 1'
#
loop_
_entity.id
_entity.type
_entity.pdbx_description
1 polymer ?
#
loop_
_entity_poly.entity_id
_entity_poly.type
_entity_poly.pdbx_seq_one_letter_code
_entity_poly.pdbx_strand_id
1 'polypeptide(L)'
;PSLSDSSSGDGSSAPSLSDSSSGDESSAPSIILEDPEDCVSDWDVLRELVGDLASDGGVVVLCSNSFLDIDNADDTLEIEIANPGVVLKCGQQGLRENECIIFGGDEQIRIVAGGGLRVEGVTFRASKTMSIVAAGGEGDRAVFRNCDFLLHTGEAVILDYYDATEAVVEDGISAPDSES
;
A
#
# COMPACT_ATOMS: atom_id res chain seq x y z
N PRO A 1 77.46 21.17 -20.36
CA PRO A 1 76.18 20.87 -19.67
C PRO A 1 75.97 19.34 -19.63
N SER A 2 76.39 18.66 -18.55
CA SER A 2 75.50 18.11 -17.48
C SER A 2 74.44 17.16 -18.07
N LEU A 3 74.26 15.88 -17.71
CA LEU A 3 74.62 15.08 -16.52
C LEU A 3 74.69 13.57 -16.88
N SER A 4 75.31 12.85 -15.96
CA SER A 4 75.56 11.42 -15.80
C SER A 4 74.34 10.58 -15.35
N ASP A 5 74.48 9.25 -15.45
CA ASP A 5 73.98 8.19 -14.53
C ASP A 5 72.45 7.97 -14.40
N SER A 6 71.89 6.80 -14.04
CA SER A 6 72.31 5.41 -13.81
C SER A 6 71.04 4.56 -13.60
N SER A 7 71.10 3.29 -14.03
CA SER A 7 70.73 2.04 -13.34
C SER A 7 69.53 1.89 -12.36
N SER A 8 68.81 0.76 -12.56
CA SER A 8 68.35 -0.24 -11.56
C SER A 8 67.13 0.01 -10.67
N GLY A 9 66.10 -0.83 -10.90
CA GLY A 9 65.60 -1.86 -9.95
C GLY A 9 64.91 -1.44 -8.64
N ASP A 10 63.64 -1.83 -8.51
CA ASP A 10 62.99 -2.44 -7.32
C ASP A 10 61.50 -2.66 -7.71
N GLY A 11 60.82 -3.79 -7.50
CA GLY A 11 60.98 -4.79 -6.47
C GLY A 11 60.07 -4.49 -5.29
N SER A 12 58.74 -4.69 -5.40
CA SER A 12 57.85 -4.79 -4.23
C SER A 12 56.54 -5.51 -4.55
N SER A 13 56.36 -6.63 -3.86
CA SER A 13 55.18 -7.48 -3.81
C SER A 13 54.10 -6.90 -2.88
N ALA A 14 52.83 -7.14 -3.25
CA ALA A 14 51.59 -7.39 -2.48
C ALA A 14 51.31 -6.64 -1.14
N PRO A 15 50.04 -6.35 -0.86
CA PRO A 15 49.26 -7.38 -0.17
C PRO A 15 47.84 -7.59 -0.71
N SER A 16 47.42 -8.84 -0.57
CA SER A 16 46.05 -9.34 -0.68
C SER A 16 45.15 -8.64 0.33
N LEU A 17 44.02 -8.10 -0.11
CA LEU A 17 42.87 -7.80 0.75
C LEU A 17 41.83 -8.89 0.52
N SER A 18 41.95 -9.95 1.32
CA SER A 18 40.81 -10.74 1.75
C SER A 18 40.19 -10.02 2.93
N ASP A 19 38.95 -9.55 2.82
CA ASP A 19 38.05 -9.55 3.96
C ASP A 19 36.61 -9.75 3.51
N SER A 20 36.03 -10.77 4.13
CA SER A 20 34.65 -11.18 4.07
C SER A 20 33.76 -10.10 4.65
N SER A 21 32.69 -9.76 3.95
CA SER A 21 31.49 -9.22 4.59
C SER A 21 30.30 -10.05 4.14
N SER A 22 30.09 -11.12 4.90
CA SER A 22 28.77 -11.63 5.22
C SER A 22 27.97 -10.47 5.83
N GLY A 23 26.85 -10.14 5.22
CA GLY A 23 25.96 -9.07 5.68
C GLY A 23 24.62 -9.26 5.03
N ASP A 24 23.88 -10.19 5.60
CA ASP A 24 22.43 -10.30 5.59
C ASP A 24 21.75 -10.03 4.25
N GLU A 25 21.45 -11.13 3.55
CA GLU A 25 20.16 -11.24 2.88
C GLU A 25 19.09 -11.06 3.97
N SER A 26 18.83 -9.81 4.33
CA SER A 26 17.58 -9.37 4.93
C SER A 26 16.53 -9.54 3.84
N SER A 27 16.26 -10.80 3.52
CA SER A 27 15.01 -11.25 2.94
C SER A 27 13.97 -10.76 3.92
N ALA A 28 13.43 -9.57 3.62
CA ALA A 28 12.17 -9.16 4.19
C ALA A 28 11.25 -10.38 4.11
N PRO A 29 10.56 -10.77 5.18
CA PRO A 29 9.56 -11.82 5.09
C PRO A 29 8.50 -11.33 4.13
N SER A 30 8.68 -11.66 2.86
CA SER A 30 7.62 -11.59 1.88
C SER A 30 6.72 -12.73 2.31
N ILE A 31 5.61 -12.42 2.99
CA ILE A 31 4.46 -13.32 3.01
C ILE A 31 3.95 -13.32 1.57
N ILE A 32 4.64 -14.10 0.74
CA ILE A 32 4.18 -14.49 -0.57
C ILE A 32 3.07 -15.48 -0.23
N LEU A 33 1.82 -15.13 -0.52
CA LEU A 33 0.75 -16.11 -0.63
C LEU A 33 1.31 -17.25 -1.49
N GLU A 34 1.58 -18.40 -0.85
CA GLU A 34 2.42 -19.46 -1.42
C GLU A 34 1.78 -20.06 -2.69
N ASP A 35 0.49 -19.78 -2.91
CA ASP A 35 -0.22 -20.08 -4.15
C ASP A 35 -0.83 -18.80 -4.78
N PRO A 36 -0.61 -18.53 -6.09
CA PRO A 36 -1.33 -17.48 -6.81
C PRO A 36 -2.85 -17.74 -6.96
N GLU A 37 -3.35 -18.86 -6.42
CA GLU A 37 -4.78 -19.15 -6.26
C GLU A 37 -5.34 -18.75 -4.88
N ASP A 38 -4.49 -18.35 -3.92
CA ASP A 38 -4.94 -17.87 -2.62
C ASP A 38 -5.40 -16.41 -2.74
N CYS A 39 -6.69 -16.24 -2.99
CA CYS A 39 -7.36 -14.95 -2.95
C CYS A 39 -8.30 -14.87 -1.76
N VAL A 40 -8.58 -13.64 -1.31
CA VAL A 40 -9.47 -13.36 -0.18
C VAL A 40 -10.85 -12.97 -0.70
N SER A 41 -11.89 -13.62 -0.20
CA SER A 41 -13.29 -13.32 -0.52
C SER A 41 -14.15 -13.04 0.71
N ASP A 42 -13.52 -12.94 1.89
CA ASP A 42 -14.17 -12.77 3.18
C ASP A 42 -13.59 -11.54 3.88
N TRP A 43 -14.47 -10.76 4.52
CA TRP A 43 -14.09 -9.49 5.15
C TRP A 43 -13.22 -9.67 6.39
N ASP A 44 -13.54 -10.65 7.24
CA ASP A 44 -12.80 -10.90 8.48
C ASP A 44 -11.39 -11.41 8.16
N VAL A 45 -11.28 -12.30 7.17
CA VAL A 45 -9.98 -12.78 6.67
C VAL A 45 -9.16 -11.65 6.06
N LEU A 46 -9.79 -10.74 5.30
CA LEU A 46 -9.09 -9.57 4.75
C LEU A 46 -8.53 -8.69 5.87
N ARG A 47 -9.34 -8.41 6.91
CA ARG A 47 -8.92 -7.59 8.04
C ARG A 47 -7.76 -8.21 8.80
N GLU A 48 -7.84 -9.50 9.11
CA GLU A 48 -6.78 -10.23 9.81
C GLU A 48 -5.48 -10.19 8.99
N LEU A 49 -5.55 -10.50 7.70
CA LEU A 49 -4.39 -10.52 6.83
C LEU A 49 -3.74 -9.14 6.67
N VAL A 50 -4.54 -8.08 6.48
CA VAL A 50 -4.01 -6.71 6.40
C VAL A 50 -3.39 -6.27 7.72
N GLY A 51 -3.96 -6.69 8.85
CA GLY A 51 -3.39 -6.47 10.18
C GLY A 51 -2.03 -7.15 10.36
N ASP A 52 -1.88 -8.39 9.89
CA ASP A 52 -0.60 -9.11 9.93
C ASP A 52 0.46 -8.48 9.02
N LEU A 53 0.04 -7.91 7.88
CA LEU A 53 0.92 -7.22 6.93
C LEU A 53 1.25 -5.78 7.35
N ALA A 54 0.68 -5.27 8.44
CA ALA A 54 0.85 -3.89 8.87
C ALA A 54 2.32 -3.52 9.07
N SER A 55 3.19 -4.44 9.53
CA SER A 55 4.61 -4.18 9.80
C SER A 55 5.55 -4.51 8.63
N ASP A 56 5.23 -5.52 7.84
CA ASP A 56 6.13 -6.06 6.80
C ASP A 56 5.71 -5.66 5.38
N GLY A 57 4.54 -5.02 5.25
CA GLY A 57 3.91 -4.77 3.96
C GLY A 57 3.53 -6.07 3.24
N GLY A 58 2.95 -5.95 2.05
CA GLY A 58 2.60 -7.14 1.26
C GLY A 58 1.58 -6.89 0.18
N VAL A 59 1.20 -7.97 -0.50
CA VAL A 59 0.17 -7.94 -1.53
C VAL A 59 -0.98 -8.84 -1.11
N VAL A 60 -2.17 -8.28 -1.02
CA VAL A 60 -3.42 -9.00 -0.80
C VAL A 60 -4.22 -9.02 -2.09
N VAL A 61 -4.62 -10.20 -2.54
CA VAL A 61 -5.43 -10.37 -3.75
C VAL A 61 -6.85 -10.75 -3.35
N LEU A 62 -7.83 -9.95 -3.74
CA LEU A 62 -9.24 -10.28 -3.61
C LEU A 62 -9.67 -11.22 -4.73
N CYS A 63 -10.53 -12.17 -4.42
CA CYS A 63 -11.08 -13.08 -5.42
C CYS A 63 -11.94 -12.32 -6.43
N SER A 64 -11.88 -12.70 -7.71
CA SER A 64 -12.78 -12.13 -8.72
C SER A 64 -14.24 -12.42 -8.39
N ASN A 65 -15.12 -11.45 -8.61
CA ASN A 65 -16.54 -11.46 -8.25
C ASN A 65 -16.80 -11.60 -6.74
N SER A 66 -15.81 -11.28 -5.91
CA SER A 66 -16.00 -11.27 -4.45
C SER A 66 -16.88 -10.10 -4.02
N PHE A 67 -17.73 -10.38 -3.04
CA PHE A 67 -18.57 -9.39 -2.38
C PHE A 67 -18.28 -9.47 -0.89
N LEU A 68 -17.52 -8.50 -0.38
CA LEU A 68 -17.11 -8.40 1.02
C LEU A 68 -18.08 -7.44 1.71
N ASP A 69 -19.01 -8.01 2.49
CA ASP A 69 -20.00 -7.26 3.26
C ASP A 69 -19.43 -6.89 4.63
N ILE A 70 -19.56 -5.63 5.00
CA ILE A 70 -19.18 -5.13 6.31
C ILE A 70 -20.41 -5.21 7.21
N ASP A 71 -20.56 -6.37 7.86
CA ASP A 71 -21.76 -6.73 8.63
C ASP A 71 -21.98 -5.84 9.87
N ASN A 72 -20.91 -5.37 10.53
CA ASN A 72 -21.01 -4.48 11.68
C ASN A 72 -20.65 -3.04 11.30
N ALA A 73 -21.45 -2.08 11.75
CA ALA A 73 -21.23 -0.66 11.47
C ALA A 73 -19.87 -0.14 11.95
N ASP A 74 -19.36 -0.73 13.05
CA ASP A 74 -18.07 -0.39 13.65
C ASP A 74 -16.88 -1.13 13.01
N ASP A 75 -17.13 -2.04 12.06
CA ASP A 75 -16.05 -2.74 11.36
C ASP A 75 -15.50 -1.86 10.25
N THR A 76 -14.23 -1.47 10.40
CA THR A 76 -13.49 -0.72 9.38
C THR A 76 -12.15 -1.38 9.12
N LEU A 77 -11.74 -1.52 7.87
CA LEU A 77 -10.39 -1.99 7.55
C LEU A 77 -9.40 -0.90 7.96
N GLU A 78 -8.84 -1.05 9.15
CA GLU A 78 -7.81 -0.16 9.67
C GLU A 78 -6.47 -0.60 9.11
N ILE A 79 -5.78 0.33 8.46
CA ILE A 79 -4.46 0.12 7.91
C ILE A 79 -3.53 1.09 8.63
N GLU A 80 -2.77 0.53 9.57
CA GLU A 80 -1.55 1.15 10.07
C GLU A 80 -0.46 0.77 9.06
N ILE A 81 -0.01 1.73 8.27
CA ILE A 81 0.87 1.43 7.15
C ILE A 81 2.33 1.50 7.64
N ALA A 82 3.01 0.34 7.75
CA ALA A 82 4.47 0.35 7.77
C ALA A 82 5.06 0.30 6.36
N ASN A 83 6.31 0.71 6.23
CA ASN A 83 7.08 0.65 4.98
C ASN A 83 7.73 -0.75 4.89
N PRO A 84 7.43 -1.60 3.88
CA PRO A 84 7.21 -1.27 2.47
C PRO A 84 5.77 -1.01 1.95
N GLY A 85 4.75 -1.01 2.81
CA GLY A 85 3.36 -0.69 2.45
C GLY A 85 2.53 -1.88 1.98
N VAL A 86 1.20 -1.71 1.94
CA VAL A 86 0.23 -2.76 1.58
C VAL A 86 -0.37 -2.49 0.21
N VAL A 87 -0.45 -3.52 -0.62
CA VAL A 87 -1.11 -3.48 -1.93
C VAL A 87 -2.32 -4.40 -1.94
N LEU A 88 -3.52 -3.83 -2.05
CA LEU A 88 -4.78 -4.55 -2.20
C LEU A 88 -5.18 -4.58 -3.68
N LYS A 89 -5.36 -5.76 -4.27
CA LYS A 89 -5.70 -5.92 -5.69
C LYS A 89 -6.99 -6.69 -5.87
N CYS A 90 -7.85 -6.23 -6.78
CA CYS A 90 -8.96 -7.02 -7.27
C CYS A 90 -8.50 -8.00 -8.36
N GLY A 91 -8.45 -9.30 -8.03
CA GLY A 91 -7.79 -10.33 -8.81
C GLY A 91 -6.29 -10.07 -9.00
N GLN A 92 -5.60 -11.00 -9.67
CA GLN A 92 -4.14 -10.96 -9.82
C GLN A 92 -3.62 -9.70 -10.55
N GLN A 93 -4.47 -9.07 -11.36
CA GLN A 93 -4.10 -7.94 -12.21
C GLN A 93 -4.52 -6.57 -11.63
N GLY A 94 -5.31 -6.53 -10.54
CA GLY A 94 -5.82 -5.28 -9.98
C GLY A 94 -6.77 -4.55 -10.95
N LEU A 95 -7.57 -5.30 -11.70
CA LEU A 95 -8.47 -4.78 -12.74
C LEU A 95 -9.89 -4.70 -12.21
N ARG A 96 -10.61 -3.65 -12.64
CA ARG A 96 -12.01 -3.42 -12.22
C ARG A 96 -12.96 -4.48 -12.77
N GLU A 97 -12.63 -5.02 -13.94
CA GLU A 97 -13.35 -6.09 -14.62
C GLU A 97 -13.39 -7.40 -13.82
N ASN A 98 -12.60 -7.51 -12.75
CA ASN A 98 -12.65 -8.63 -11.82
C ASN A 98 -13.75 -8.47 -10.75
N GLU A 99 -14.48 -7.35 -10.71
CA GLU A 99 -15.72 -7.16 -9.94
C GLU A 99 -15.63 -7.45 -8.42
N CYS A 100 -14.54 -7.04 -7.75
CA CYS A 100 -14.42 -7.15 -6.29
C CYS A 100 -15.08 -5.94 -5.62
N ILE A 101 -16.07 -6.20 -4.78
CA ILE A 101 -16.89 -5.17 -4.13
C ILE A 101 -16.69 -5.22 -2.62
N ILE A 102 -16.37 -4.08 -2.01
CA ILE A 102 -16.47 -3.86 -0.57
C ILE A 102 -17.75 -3.06 -0.32
N PHE A 103 -18.69 -3.62 0.43
CA PHE A 103 -20.03 -3.10 0.61
C PHE A 103 -20.33 -2.76 2.07
N GLY A 104 -21.02 -1.65 2.29
CA GLY A 104 -21.51 -1.28 3.62
C GLY A 104 -20.45 -0.60 4.49
N GLY A 105 -20.61 -0.73 5.81
CA GLY A 105 -19.78 -0.07 6.83
C GLY A 105 -20.13 1.41 7.04
N ASP A 106 -19.79 1.95 8.21
CA ASP A 106 -19.78 3.40 8.41
C ASP A 106 -18.56 4.02 7.70
N GLU A 107 -17.41 3.37 7.87
CA GLU A 107 -16.16 3.61 7.16
C GLU A 107 -15.62 2.28 6.62
N GLN A 108 -15.10 2.26 5.37
CA GLN A 108 -14.61 1.02 4.77
C GLN A 108 -13.11 0.86 4.97
N ILE A 109 -12.33 1.91 4.72
CA ILE A 109 -10.89 1.93 4.99
C ILE A 109 -10.54 3.13 5.86
N ARG A 110 -9.80 2.91 6.94
CA ARG A 110 -9.18 3.94 7.76
C ARG A 110 -7.66 3.81 7.69
N ILE A 111 -6.98 4.86 7.28
CA ILE A 111 -5.52 4.97 7.23
C ILE A 111 -5.08 5.86 8.38
N VAL A 112 -4.32 5.30 9.33
CA VAL A 112 -4.03 5.98 10.62
C VAL A 112 -2.63 6.61 10.67
N ALA A 113 -1.62 5.99 10.05
CA ALA A 113 -0.26 6.52 9.94
C ALA A 113 0.58 5.73 8.93
N GLY A 114 1.62 6.37 8.37
CA GLY A 114 2.75 5.71 7.71
C GLY A 114 2.56 5.38 6.22
N GLY A 115 3.65 5.06 5.52
CA GLY A 115 3.73 5.17 4.06
C GLY A 115 3.31 3.94 3.24
N GLY A 116 2.47 4.15 2.21
CA GLY A 116 2.40 3.28 1.03
C GLY A 116 1.21 2.32 0.90
N LEU A 117 -0.04 2.79 1.04
CA LEU A 117 -1.20 2.01 0.62
C LEU A 117 -1.38 2.11 -0.91
N ARG A 118 -1.61 0.98 -1.57
CA ARG A 118 -2.14 0.96 -2.93
C ARG A 118 -3.35 0.05 -3.04
N VAL A 119 -4.44 0.55 -3.61
CA VAL A 119 -5.63 -0.23 -3.93
C VAL A 119 -5.83 -0.22 -5.43
N GLU A 120 -6.01 -1.39 -6.04
CA GLU A 120 -6.15 -1.56 -7.49
C GLU A 120 -7.44 -2.33 -7.86
N GLY A 121 -8.34 -1.68 -8.60
CA GLY A 121 -9.50 -2.31 -9.23
C GLY A 121 -10.67 -2.67 -8.30
N VAL A 122 -10.72 -2.12 -7.09
CA VAL A 122 -11.77 -2.41 -6.10
C VAL A 122 -12.94 -1.42 -6.23
N THR A 123 -14.17 -1.92 -6.12
CA THR A 123 -15.37 -1.08 -6.00
C THR A 123 -15.77 -0.93 -4.53
N PHE A 124 -15.78 0.30 -4.05
CA PHE A 124 -16.29 0.71 -2.75
C PHE A 124 -17.74 1.13 -2.91
N ARG A 125 -18.65 0.52 -2.15
CA ARG A 125 -20.09 0.76 -2.33
C ARG A 125 -20.84 0.91 -1.01
N ALA A 126 -21.76 1.85 -0.96
CA ALA A 126 -22.77 1.99 0.09
C ALA A 126 -22.23 2.14 1.53
N SER A 127 -21.09 2.81 1.69
CA SER A 127 -20.69 3.27 3.03
C SER A 127 -21.63 4.36 3.54
N LYS A 128 -21.85 4.36 4.86
CA LYS A 128 -22.83 5.26 5.49
C LYS A 128 -22.28 6.65 5.77
N THR A 129 -21.01 6.74 6.14
CA THR A 129 -20.35 8.00 6.52
C THR A 129 -19.29 8.38 5.51
N MET A 130 -18.23 7.57 5.39
CA MET A 130 -17.09 7.80 4.50
C MET A 130 -16.67 6.47 3.86
N SER A 131 -16.18 6.46 2.62
CA SER A 131 -15.57 5.23 2.07
C SER A 131 -14.13 5.06 2.59
N ILE A 132 -13.35 6.13 2.51
CA ILE A 132 -11.94 6.17 2.90
C ILE A 132 -11.73 7.33 3.88
N VAL A 133 -11.08 7.06 5.01
CA VAL A 133 -10.58 8.08 5.94
C VAL A 133 -9.07 7.97 5.99
N ALA A 134 -8.36 9.08 5.78
CA ALA A 134 -6.90 9.08 5.82
C ALA A 134 -6.37 10.18 6.76
N ALA A 135 -5.49 9.77 7.67
CA ALA A 135 -4.64 10.65 8.45
C ALA A 135 -3.19 10.26 8.18
N GLY A 136 -2.35 11.24 7.85
CA GLY A 136 -0.96 11.00 7.47
C GLY A 136 -0.05 12.19 7.72
N GLY A 137 1.25 11.93 7.76
CA GLY A 137 2.30 12.92 7.86
C GLY A 137 2.98 13.24 6.51
N GLU A 138 3.98 14.12 6.55
CA GLU A 138 4.80 14.42 5.38
C GLU A 138 5.48 13.14 4.87
N GLY A 139 5.19 12.76 3.62
CA GLY A 139 5.75 11.57 2.97
C GLY A 139 4.82 10.34 2.96
N ASP A 140 3.71 10.37 3.69
CA ASP A 140 2.71 9.31 3.62
C ASP A 140 1.94 9.38 2.30
N ARG A 141 1.54 8.21 1.79
CA ARG A 141 0.86 8.11 0.49
C ARG A 141 -0.11 6.94 0.45
N ALA A 142 -1.32 7.22 -0.02
CA ALA A 142 -2.28 6.24 -0.47
C ALA A 142 -2.55 6.44 -1.98
N VAL A 143 -2.69 5.34 -2.73
CA VAL A 143 -2.94 5.36 -4.17
C VAL A 143 -4.12 4.45 -4.48
N PHE A 144 -5.17 5.01 -5.08
CA PHE A 144 -6.32 4.27 -5.58
C PHE A 144 -6.27 4.28 -7.10
N ARG A 145 -6.15 3.10 -7.72
CA ARG A 145 -6.03 2.94 -9.17
C ARG A 145 -7.17 2.08 -9.68
N ASN A 146 -7.90 2.57 -10.69
CA ASN A 146 -9.05 1.87 -11.28
C ASN A 146 -10.16 1.51 -10.27
N CYS A 147 -10.22 2.18 -9.12
CA CYS A 147 -11.26 1.96 -8.12
C CYS A 147 -12.54 2.75 -8.46
N ASP A 148 -13.69 2.27 -8.02
CA ASP A 148 -14.97 2.99 -8.08
C ASP A 148 -15.50 3.26 -6.69
N PHE A 149 -16.19 4.38 -6.52
CA PHE A 149 -16.84 4.81 -5.27
C PHE A 149 -18.30 5.11 -5.59
N LEU A 150 -19.22 4.25 -5.14
CA LEU A 150 -20.61 4.25 -5.59
C LEU A 150 -21.59 4.26 -4.42
N LEU A 151 -22.68 5.04 -4.56
CA LEU A 151 -23.89 4.95 -3.72
C LEU A 151 -23.63 5.14 -2.22
N HIS A 152 -22.65 5.95 -1.84
CA HIS A 152 -22.39 6.32 -0.46
C HIS A 152 -23.49 7.28 0.02
N THR A 153 -24.03 7.08 1.24
CA THR A 153 -25.06 7.98 1.80
C THR A 153 -24.48 9.17 2.54
N GLY A 154 -23.19 9.09 2.88
CA GLY A 154 -22.42 10.19 3.45
C GLY A 154 -21.58 10.91 2.41
N GLU A 155 -20.39 11.34 2.81
CA GLU A 155 -19.42 11.98 1.94
C GLU A 155 -18.59 10.91 1.22
N ALA A 156 -18.66 10.86 -0.12
CA ALA A 156 -17.71 10.10 -0.93
C ALA A 156 -16.39 10.88 -1.01
N VAL A 157 -15.69 10.97 0.12
CA VAL A 157 -14.58 11.90 0.29
C VAL A 157 -13.33 11.14 0.71
N ILE A 158 -12.23 11.40 0.02
CA ILE A 158 -10.89 11.17 0.57
C ILE A 158 -10.62 12.40 1.44
N LEU A 159 -10.83 12.29 2.75
CA LEU A 159 -10.40 13.35 3.67
C LEU A 159 -8.90 13.18 3.87
N ASP A 160 -8.13 14.13 3.35
CA ASP A 160 -6.71 14.25 3.62
C ASP A 160 -6.53 15.21 4.80
N TYR A 161 -6.26 14.68 5.99
CA TYR A 161 -5.96 15.51 7.16
C TYR A 161 -4.45 15.69 7.28
N TYR A 162 -3.95 16.80 6.74
CA TYR A 162 -2.59 17.27 7.01
C TYR A 162 -2.56 18.02 8.35
N ASP A 163 -1.87 17.47 9.36
CA ASP A 163 -1.34 18.28 10.47
C ASP A 163 0.00 18.91 10.05
N ALA A 164 -0.06 19.68 8.96
CA ALA A 164 1.00 20.59 8.56
C ALA A 164 0.35 21.82 7.96
N THR A 165 0.61 22.97 8.57
CA THR A 165 0.28 24.29 8.06
C THR A 165 0.58 24.40 6.56
N GLU A 166 -0.48 24.52 5.75
CA GLU A 166 -0.53 24.74 4.29
C GLU A 166 -0.38 23.52 3.36
N ALA A 167 -1.47 23.10 2.69
CA ALA A 167 -1.58 22.79 1.24
C ALA A 167 -2.97 22.18 0.91
N VAL A 168 -3.75 22.75 -0.01
CA VAL A 168 -3.89 22.49 -1.48
C VAL A 168 -4.52 21.12 -1.84
N VAL A 169 -5.74 21.18 -2.36
CA VAL A 169 -6.55 20.09 -2.94
C VAL A 169 -6.41 20.12 -4.46
N GLU A 170 -6.05 19.01 -5.10
CA GLU A 170 -6.29 18.80 -6.53
C GLU A 170 -7.40 17.77 -6.75
N ASP A 171 -8.27 18.12 -7.71
CA ASP A 171 -9.60 17.59 -8.00
C ASP A 171 -9.79 16.06 -8.00
N GLY A 172 -10.94 15.63 -7.47
CA GLY A 172 -11.42 14.26 -7.64
C GLY A 172 -12.78 13.92 -7.01
N ILE A 173 -13.49 14.87 -6.40
CA ILE A 173 -14.76 14.61 -5.72
C ILE A 173 -15.92 14.98 -6.64
N SER A 174 -16.62 13.96 -7.15
CA SER A 174 -17.95 14.18 -7.74
C SER A 174 -18.93 14.33 -6.58
N ALA A 175 -19.58 15.48 -6.46
CA ALA A 175 -20.61 15.70 -5.44
C ALA A 175 -21.75 14.67 -5.61
N PRO A 176 -22.44 14.28 -4.51
CA PRO A 176 -23.66 13.48 -4.64
C PRO A 176 -24.72 14.26 -5.42
N ASP A 177 -25.21 13.66 -6.51
CA ASP A 177 -26.38 14.17 -7.23
C ASP A 177 -27.56 14.20 -6.27
N SER A 178 -27.94 15.41 -5.86
CA SER A 178 -29.16 15.66 -5.09
C SER A 178 -30.31 15.79 -6.07
N GLU A 179 -30.91 14.66 -6.46
CA GLU A 179 -32.19 14.72 -7.15
C GLU A 179 -33.29 15.15 -6.15
N SER A 180 -33.97 16.24 -6.51
CA SER A 180 -35.05 16.91 -5.76
C SER A 180 -36.42 16.30 -6.01
#